data_AF-A0A9D1G1C7-F1
#
_entry.id   AF-A0A9D1G1C7-F1
#
_cell.length_a   1.000
_cell.length_b   1.000
_cell.length_c   1.000
_cell.angle_alpha   90.00
_cell.angle_beta   90.00
_cell.angle_gamma   90.00
#
_symmetry.space_group_name_H-M   'P 1'
#
loop_
_entity.id
_entity.type
_entity.pdbx_description
1 polymer ?
#
loop_
_entity_poly.entity_id
_entity_poly.type
_entity_poly.pdbx_seq_one_letter_code
_entity_poly.pdbx_strand_id
1 'polypeptide(L)'
;MSELLAVFVIATLGYLIGRITICGIDLGTAAVLLVALVFGHFGITTPALVRDIGLVCFVTAVGFIAGPKFFRNFKQNAKSYVLLGFIIILVGALSCAAIIMLAKLPTALGVGLMTGALTSTPGLAAAIEASGNDPMASIGYGIA
;
A
#
# COMPACT_ATOMS: atom_id res chain seq x y z
N MET A 1 -8.62 0.23 25.24
CA MET A 1 -8.15 -1.05 24.65
C MET A 1 -6.65 -0.90 24.41
N SER A 2 -5.81 -1.85 24.82
CA SER A 2 -4.38 -1.77 24.47
C SER A 2 -4.22 -1.90 22.96
N GLU A 3 -3.31 -1.14 22.36
CA GLU A 3 -3.12 -1.14 20.90
C GLU A 3 -2.77 -2.54 20.36
N LEU A 4 -2.04 -3.35 21.15
CA LEU A 4 -1.76 -4.76 20.83
C LEU A 4 -3.02 -5.64 20.84
N LEU A 5 -3.94 -5.41 21.78
CA LEU A 5 -5.22 -6.12 21.81
C LEU A 5 -6.08 -5.74 20.58
N ALA A 6 -6.04 -4.48 20.15
CA ALA A 6 -6.72 -4.04 18.94
C ALA A 6 -6.20 -4.80 17.70
N VAL A 7 -4.88 -4.90 17.52
CA VAL A 7 -4.28 -5.68 16.42
C VAL A 7 -4.73 -7.13 16.44
N PHE A 8 -4.70 -7.76 17.62
CA PHE A 8 -5.13 -9.15 17.78
C PHE A 8 -6.61 -9.36 17.41
N VAL A 9 -7.49 -8.46 17.86
CA VAL A 9 -8.92 -8.49 17.54
C VAL A 9 -9.15 -8.28 16.05
N ILE A 10 -8.48 -7.29 15.44
CA ILE A 10 -8.57 -7.02 14.00
C ILE A 10 -8.12 -8.24 13.19
N ALA A 11 -6.98 -8.85 13.54
CA ALA A 11 -6.47 -10.03 12.86
C ALA A 11 -7.41 -11.24 13.00
N THR A 12 -7.93 -11.48 14.22
CA THR A 12 -8.80 -12.62 14.51
C THR A 12 -10.16 -12.48 13.82
N LEU A 13 -10.81 -11.31 13.95
CA LEU A 13 -12.08 -11.02 13.26
C LEU A 13 -11.91 -11.01 11.75
N GLY A 14 -10.84 -10.39 11.26
CA GLY A 14 -10.51 -10.35 9.84
C GLY A 14 -10.37 -11.74 9.24
N TYR A 15 -9.66 -12.63 9.92
CA TYR A 15 -9.50 -14.02 9.45
C TYR A 15 -10.80 -14.83 9.54
N LEU A 16 -11.57 -14.65 10.63
CA LEU A 16 -12.89 -15.28 10.79
C LEU A 16 -13.84 -14.88 9.65
N ILE A 17 -13.95 -13.59 9.38
CA ILE A 17 -14.78 -13.04 8.30
C ILE A 17 -14.24 -13.46 6.94
N GLY A 18 -12.93 -13.47 6.75
CA GLY A 18 -12.27 -13.87 5.50
C GLY A 18 -12.56 -15.31 5.07
N ARG A 19 -12.81 -16.21 6.02
CA ARG A 19 -13.19 -17.61 5.74
C ARG A 19 -14.68 -17.80 5.45
N ILE A 20 -15.51 -16.78 5.64
CA ILE A 20 -16.93 -16.87 5.29
C ILE A 20 -17.04 -16.84 3.77
N THR A 21 -17.48 -17.96 3.20
CA THR A 21 -17.74 -18.05 1.75
C THR A 21 -19.17 -17.65 1.46
N ILE A 22 -19.36 -16.63 0.63
CA ILE A 22 -20.68 -16.21 0.14
C ILE A 22 -20.71 -16.44 -1.36
N CYS A 23 -21.67 -17.22 -1.85
CA CYS A 23 -21.83 -17.50 -3.29
C CYS A 23 -20.56 -18.09 -3.96
N GLY A 24 -19.78 -18.88 -3.22
CA GLY A 24 -18.54 -19.49 -3.72
C GLY A 24 -17.31 -18.58 -3.74
N ILE A 25 -17.41 -17.35 -3.21
CA ILE A 25 -16.31 -16.40 -3.10
C ILE A 25 -15.97 -16.24 -1.61
N ASP A 26 -14.70 -16.43 -1.25
CA ASP A 26 -14.14 -16.06 0.04
C ASP A 26 -13.26 -14.81 -0.09
N LEU A 27 -13.27 -13.95 0.95
CA LEU A 27 -12.43 -12.74 0.98
C LEU A 27 -10.98 -13.06 1.36
N GLY A 28 -10.72 -14.24 1.93
CA GLY A 28 -9.40 -14.67 2.36
C GLY A 28 -8.73 -13.68 3.31
N THR A 29 -7.45 -13.40 3.10
CA THR A 29 -6.68 -12.46 3.91
C THR A 29 -7.06 -10.99 3.69
N ALA A 30 -7.75 -10.66 2.59
CA ALA A 30 -8.19 -9.28 2.31
C ALA A 30 -9.23 -8.79 3.33
N ALA A 31 -10.00 -9.69 3.94
CA ALA A 31 -10.93 -9.33 5.02
C ALA A 31 -10.22 -8.71 6.24
N VAL A 32 -8.95 -9.06 6.50
CA VAL A 32 -8.16 -8.44 7.58
C VAL A 32 -7.95 -6.94 7.32
N LEU A 33 -7.71 -6.55 6.07
CA LEU A 33 -7.56 -5.14 5.69
C LEU A 33 -8.89 -4.38 5.81
N LEU A 34 -10.02 -5.00 5.43
CA LEU A 34 -11.34 -4.37 5.56
C LEU A 34 -11.75 -4.18 7.02
N VAL A 35 -11.52 -5.17 7.88
CA VAL A 35 -11.77 -5.04 9.32
C VAL A 35 -10.85 -3.98 9.93
N ALA A 36 -9.56 -3.95 9.54
CA ALA A 36 -8.64 -2.90 9.98
C ALA A 36 -9.12 -1.51 9.56
N LEU A 37 -9.66 -1.35 8.36
CA LEU A 37 -10.23 -0.09 7.87
C LEU A 37 -11.43 0.37 8.71
N VAL A 38 -12.35 -0.56 9.03
CA VAL A 38 -13.51 -0.26 9.88
C VAL A 38 -13.08 0.16 11.28
N PHE A 39 -12.14 -0.57 11.90
CA PHE A 39 -11.61 -0.21 13.22
C PHE A 39 -10.85 1.13 13.18
N GLY A 40 -10.10 1.39 12.09
CA GLY A 40 -9.43 2.66 11.85
C GLY A 40 -10.39 3.83 11.71
N HIS A 41 -11.56 3.64 11.08
CA HIS A 41 -12.63 4.65 11.02
C HIS A 41 -13.15 5.05 12.41
N PHE A 42 -13.22 4.10 13.35
CA PHE A 42 -13.58 4.37 14.75
C PHE A 42 -12.43 4.96 15.59
N GLY A 43 -11.29 5.32 14.96
CA GLY A 43 -10.16 5.98 15.63
C GLY A 43 -9.26 5.03 16.41
N ILE A 44 -9.35 3.72 16.16
CA ILE A 44 -8.47 2.74 16.82
C ILE A 44 -7.10 2.77 16.15
N THR A 45 -6.08 3.22 16.90
CA THR A 45 -4.69 3.30 16.46
C THR A 45 -3.95 1.99 16.74
N THR A 46 -2.92 1.75 15.94
CA THR A 46 -2.02 0.59 16.04
C THR A 46 -0.60 1.10 16.32
N PRO A 47 0.23 0.37 17.09
CA PRO A 47 1.58 0.83 17.38
C PRO A 47 2.39 0.95 16.09
N ALA A 48 3.17 2.03 15.97
CA ALA A 48 4.06 2.24 14.81
C ALA A 48 5.00 1.04 14.58
N LEU A 49 5.45 0.39 15.65
CA LEU A 49 6.27 -0.81 15.59
C LEU A 49 5.64 -1.95 14.77
N VAL A 50 4.32 -2.18 14.92
CA VAL A 50 3.61 -3.25 14.19
C VAL A 50 3.52 -2.90 12.70
N ARG A 51 3.26 -1.63 12.38
CA ARG A 51 3.24 -1.13 11.00
C ARG A 51 4.60 -1.33 10.33
N ASP A 52 5.69 -0.92 11.00
CA ASP A 52 7.02 -0.94 10.42
C ASP A 52 7.55 -2.37 10.26
N ILE A 53 7.34 -3.24 11.25
CA ILE A 53 7.66 -4.67 11.13
C ILE A 53 6.83 -5.32 10.01
N GLY A 54 5.52 -5.05 9.96
CA GLY A 54 4.63 -5.60 8.94
C GLY A 54 5.05 -5.20 7.54
N LEU A 55 5.40 -3.92 7.34
CA LEU A 55 5.90 -3.40 6.06
C LEU A 55 7.23 -4.06 5.68
N VAL A 56 8.19 -4.17 6.60
CA VAL A 56 9.48 -4.82 6.32
C VAL A 56 9.26 -6.27 5.91
N CYS A 57 8.47 -7.04 6.68
CA CYS A 57 8.13 -8.42 6.34
C CYS A 57 7.43 -8.52 4.98
N PHE A 58 6.50 -7.61 4.67
CA PHE A 58 5.78 -7.57 3.41
C PHE A 58 6.71 -7.30 2.21
N VAL A 59 7.50 -6.22 2.28
CA VAL A 59 8.44 -5.83 1.22
C VAL A 59 9.50 -6.92 1.01
N THR A 60 10.02 -7.52 2.09
CA THR A 60 10.96 -8.63 2.00
C THR A 60 10.34 -9.87 1.34
N ALA A 61 9.11 -10.26 1.72
CA ALA A 61 8.43 -11.41 1.12
C ALA A 61 8.15 -11.18 -0.38
N VAL A 62 7.63 -10.01 -0.75
CA VAL A 62 7.40 -9.63 -2.15
C VAL A 62 8.71 -9.64 -2.93
N GLY A 63 9.79 -9.13 -2.34
CA GLY A 63 11.13 -9.15 -2.93
C GLY A 63 11.65 -10.55 -3.21
N PHE A 64 11.51 -11.48 -2.26
CA PHE A 64 11.92 -12.88 -2.45
C PHE A 64 11.08 -13.61 -3.50
N ILE A 65 9.77 -13.38 -3.56
CA ILE A 65 8.88 -13.99 -4.56
C ILE A 65 9.15 -13.43 -5.96
N ALA A 66 9.37 -12.12 -6.08
CA ALA A 66 9.61 -11.45 -7.36
C ALA A 66 11.04 -11.62 -7.86
N GLY A 67 12.02 -11.81 -6.97
CA GLY A 67 13.46 -11.83 -7.27
C GLY A 67 13.85 -12.76 -8.44
N PRO A 68 13.54 -14.07 -8.41
CA PRO A 68 13.92 -14.99 -9.48
C PRO A 68 13.33 -14.59 -10.84
N LYS A 69 12.08 -14.11 -10.87
CA LYS A 69 11.42 -13.63 -12.10
C LYS A 69 12.09 -12.36 -12.60
N PHE A 70 12.46 -11.45 -11.70
CA PHE A 70 13.18 -10.21 -12.03
C PHE A 70 14.53 -10.53 -12.69
N PHE A 71 15.40 -11.32 -12.05
CA PHE A 71 16.73 -11.64 -12.59
C PHE A 71 16.66 -12.37 -13.93
N ARG A 72 15.69 -13.28 -14.10
CA ARG A 72 15.46 -13.98 -15.38
C ARG A 72 15.09 -13.00 -16.49
N ASN A 73 14.14 -12.11 -16.24
CA ASN A 73 13.69 -11.10 -17.22
C ASN A 73 14.77 -10.04 -17.50
N PHE A 74 15.50 -9.63 -16.46
CA PHE A 74 16.58 -8.66 -16.57
C PHE A 74 17.69 -9.18 -17.47
N LYS A 75 18.10 -10.46 -17.33
CA LYS A 75 19.12 -11.05 -18.19
C LYS A 75 18.72 -11.12 -19.68
N GLN A 76 17.43 -11.20 -19.98
CA GLN A 76 16.93 -11.28 -21.37
C GLN A 76 16.73 -9.90 -22.00
N ASN A 77 16.11 -8.96 -21.29
CA ASN A 77 15.67 -7.67 -21.85
C ASN A 77 15.85 -6.49 -20.87
N ALA A 78 16.93 -6.47 -20.07
CA ALA A 78 17.19 -5.41 -19.07
C ALA A 78 16.94 -3.99 -19.59
N LYS A 79 17.48 -3.65 -20.77
CA LYS A 79 17.37 -2.30 -21.34
C LYS A 79 15.91 -1.89 -21.57
N SER A 80 15.09 -2.79 -22.13
CA SER A 80 13.69 -2.51 -22.42
C SER A 80 12.87 -2.36 -21.14
N TYR A 81 13.08 -3.24 -20.15
CA TYR A 81 12.37 -3.16 -18.87
C TYR A 81 12.77 -1.93 -18.04
N VAL A 82 14.05 -1.56 -18.01
CA VAL A 82 14.51 -0.36 -17.30
C VAL A 82 13.94 0.90 -17.95
N LEU A 83 13.98 0.99 -19.28
CA LEU A 83 13.41 2.13 -20.00
C LEU A 83 11.90 2.23 -19.78
N LEU A 84 11.18 1.10 -19.86
CA LEU A 84 9.74 1.06 -19.62
C LEU A 84 9.39 1.50 -18.19
N GLY A 85 10.09 0.96 -17.19
CA GLY A 85 9.91 1.36 -15.79
C GLY A 85 10.19 2.84 -15.56
N PHE A 86 11.28 3.36 -16.16
CA PHE A 86 11.61 4.78 -16.09
C PHE A 86 10.52 5.65 -16.71
N ILE A 87 10.01 5.29 -17.89
CA ILE A 87 8.91 6.02 -18.56
C ILE A 87 7.65 6.00 -17.69
N ILE A 88 7.26 4.85 -17.12
CA ILE A 88 6.07 4.73 -16.27
C ILE A 88 6.19 5.64 -15.04
N ILE A 89 7.34 5.60 -14.35
CA ILE A 89 7.58 6.43 -13.16
C ILE A 89 7.59 7.92 -13.53
N LEU A 90 8.27 8.28 -14.61
CA LEU A 90 8.38 9.68 -15.05
C LEU A 90 7.03 10.24 -15.47
N VAL A 91 6.26 9.48 -16.26
CA VAL A 91 4.90 9.88 -16.66
C VAL A 91 3.98 9.97 -15.44
N GLY A 92 3.99 8.96 -14.55
CA GLY A 92 3.19 8.99 -13.33
C GLY A 92 3.52 10.19 -12.43
N ALA A 93 4.81 10.49 -12.25
CA ALA A 93 5.27 11.64 -11.47
C ALA A 93 4.89 12.98 -12.12
N LEU A 94 5.05 13.14 -13.44
CA LEU A 94 4.66 14.35 -14.16
C LEU A 94 3.14 14.55 -14.13
N SER A 95 2.37 13.50 -14.36
CA SER A 95 0.90 13.54 -14.27
C SER A 95 0.45 13.93 -12.86
N CYS A 96 1.06 13.36 -11.83
CA CYS A 96 0.80 13.72 -10.44
C CYS A 96 1.13 15.20 -10.16
N ALA A 97 2.33 15.65 -10.55
CA ALA A 97 2.75 17.04 -10.36
C ALA A 97 1.84 18.03 -11.08
N ALA A 98 1.44 17.72 -12.33
CA ALA A 98 0.50 18.54 -13.09
C ALA A 98 -0.84 18.64 -12.37
N ILE A 99 -1.40 17.53 -11.90
CA ILE A 99 -2.68 17.50 -11.17
C ILE A 99 -2.59 18.31 -9.88
N ILE A 100 -1.50 18.17 -9.11
CA ILE A 100 -1.28 18.94 -7.89
C ILE A 100 -1.26 20.45 -8.20
N MET A 101 -0.59 20.87 -9.28
CA MET A 101 -0.51 22.28 -9.66
C MET A 101 -1.84 22.84 -10.20
N LEU A 102 -2.55 22.09 -11.04
CA LEU A 102 -3.82 22.53 -11.63
C LEU A 102 -4.95 22.56 -10.59
N ALA A 103 -5.09 21.50 -9.79
CA ALA A 103 -6.18 21.35 -8.83
C ALA A 103 -5.83 21.90 -7.44
N LYS A 104 -4.59 22.40 -7.23
CA LYS A 104 -4.07 22.89 -5.94
C LYS A 104 -4.27 21.89 -4.79
N LEU A 105 -4.08 20.59 -5.09
CA LEU A 105 -4.27 19.53 -4.13
C LEU A 105 -3.13 19.50 -3.09
N PRO A 106 -3.39 19.05 -1.86
CA PRO A 106 -2.32 18.77 -0.90
C PRO A 106 -1.32 17.77 -1.48
N THR A 107 -0.03 18.08 -1.38
CA THR A 107 1.03 17.22 -1.94
C THR A 107 0.97 15.79 -1.39
N ALA A 108 0.70 15.63 -0.09
CA ALA A 108 0.54 14.32 0.54
C ALA A 108 -0.58 13.49 -0.12
N LEU A 109 -1.74 14.10 -0.39
CA LEU A 109 -2.87 13.45 -1.05
C LEU A 109 -2.52 13.05 -2.49
N GLY A 110 -1.86 13.93 -3.25
CA GLY A 110 -1.46 13.67 -4.63
C GLY A 110 -0.44 12.53 -4.75
N VAL A 111 0.58 12.50 -3.88
CA VAL A 111 1.56 11.41 -3.85
C VAL A 111 0.92 10.11 -3.38
N GLY A 112 -0.01 10.16 -2.42
CA GLY A 112 -0.85 9.03 -2.03
C GLY A 112 -1.60 8.42 -3.21
N LEU A 113 -2.34 9.27 -3.95
CA LEU A 113 -3.05 8.90 -5.17
C LEU A 113 -2.13 8.24 -6.21
N MET A 114 -0.95 8.82 -6.45
CA MET A 114 0.03 8.28 -7.40
C MET A 114 0.49 6.88 -6.99
N THR A 115 0.82 6.69 -5.71
CA THR A 115 1.30 5.39 -5.22
C THR A 115 0.21 4.33 -5.25
N GLY A 116 -1.05 4.71 -5.04
CA GLY A 116 -2.22 3.82 -5.18
C GLY A 116 -2.49 3.45 -6.64
N ALA A 117 -2.50 4.43 -7.54
CA ALA A 117 -2.69 4.21 -8.98
C ALA A 117 -1.59 3.34 -9.61
N LEU A 118 -0.36 3.44 -9.10
CA LEU A 118 0.77 2.59 -9.50
C LEU A 118 0.80 1.25 -8.75
N THR A 119 -0.20 0.94 -7.91
CA THR A 119 -0.28 -0.28 -7.09
C THR A 119 0.97 -0.53 -6.23
N SER A 120 1.65 0.55 -5.82
CA SER A 120 2.95 0.50 -5.16
C SER A 120 2.81 0.74 -3.66
N THR A 121 2.46 -0.32 -2.94
CA THR A 121 2.37 -0.30 -1.46
C THR A 121 3.69 0.12 -0.77
N PRO A 122 4.89 -0.27 -1.24
CA PRO A 122 6.14 0.26 -0.70
C PRO A 122 6.30 1.76 -1.01
N GLY A 123 5.78 2.23 -2.15
CA GLY A 123 5.73 3.64 -2.50
C GLY A 123 4.87 4.45 -1.52
N LEU A 124 3.73 3.90 -1.07
CA LEU A 124 2.91 4.52 -0.03
C LEU A 124 3.70 4.73 1.26
N ALA A 125 4.46 3.73 1.70
CA ALA A 125 5.26 3.86 2.92
C ALA A 125 6.27 5.01 2.80
N ALA A 126 6.98 5.09 1.67
CA ALA A 126 7.88 6.19 1.39
C ALA A 126 7.15 7.54 1.33
N ALA A 127 5.93 7.59 0.81
CA ALA A 127 5.10 8.80 0.76
C ALA A 127 4.65 9.26 2.16
N ILE A 128 4.27 8.33 3.04
CA ILE A 128 3.90 8.62 4.43
C ILE A 128 5.11 9.18 5.18
N GLU A 129 6.29 8.59 4.98
CA GLU A 129 7.52 9.05 5.63
C GLU A 129 7.95 10.43 5.11
N ALA A 130 7.93 10.63 3.78
CA ALA A 130 8.28 11.91 3.15
C ALA A 130 7.30 13.04 3.46
N SER A 131 6.04 12.73 3.76
CA SER A 131 5.00 13.70 4.14
C SER A 131 4.96 14.02 5.64
N GLY A 132 5.83 13.41 6.46
CA GLY A 132 5.84 13.64 7.91
C GLY A 132 4.71 12.93 8.66
N ASN A 133 4.28 11.75 8.17
CA ASN A 133 3.13 10.98 8.66
C ASN A 133 1.78 11.68 8.48
N ASP A 134 1.62 12.48 7.42
CA ASP A 134 0.33 13.08 7.08
C ASP A 134 -0.70 11.98 6.70
N PRO A 135 -1.86 11.89 7.39
CA PRO A 135 -2.92 10.94 7.05
C PRO A 135 -3.42 11.06 5.61
N MET A 136 -3.28 12.23 4.98
CA MET A 136 -3.71 12.48 3.61
C MET A 136 -3.03 11.57 2.59
N ALA A 137 -1.78 11.14 2.82
CA ALA A 137 -1.10 10.20 1.94
C ALA A 137 -1.77 8.81 1.94
N SER A 138 -2.19 8.34 3.11
CA SER A 138 -2.90 7.05 3.25
C SER A 138 -4.31 7.11 2.67
N ILE A 139 -5.00 8.24 2.88
CA ILE A 139 -6.32 8.48 2.29
C ILE A 139 -6.21 8.51 0.77
N GLY A 140 -5.24 9.24 0.23
CA GLY A 140 -4.98 9.34 -1.21
C GLY A 140 -4.72 7.98 -1.87
N TYR A 141 -3.96 7.10 -1.21
CA TYR A 141 -3.74 5.75 -1.70
C TYR A 141 -5.00 4.89 -1.72
N GLY A 142 -5.86 5.04 -0.70
CA GLY A 142 -7.09 4.25 -0.61
C GLY A 142 -8.18 4.64 -1.62
N ILE A 143 -8.16 5.86 -2.15
CA ILE A 143 -9.12 6.35 -3.14
C ILE A 143 -8.71 6.11 -4.59
N ALA A 144 -7.44 5.79 -4.84
CA ALA A 144 -6.86 5.61 -6.17
C ALA A 144 -7.25 4.26 -6.79
#